data_AF-A0A3D5Q3W2-F1
#
_entry.id   AF-A0A3D5Q3W2-F1
#
_cell.length_a   1.000
_cell.length_b   1.000
_cell.length_c   1.000
_cell.angle_alpha   90.00
_cell.angle_beta   90.00
_cell.angle_gamma   90.00
#
_symmetry.space_group_name_H-M   'P 1'
#
loop_
_entity.id
_entity.type
_entity.pdbx_description
1 polymer ?
#
loop_
_entity_poly.entity_id
_entity_poly.type
_entity_poly.pdbx_seq_one_letter_code
_entity_poly.pdbx_strand_id
1 'polypeptide(L)'
;MAKKIEGYIKLQVAAGKANPSPPVGPALGQHGVNIMEFCKAFNAQTQDMEPGLPIPTVITVYADRSFTFITKTPPAAILLKKAAGIKSGSGRPNTDKVGTVSREQLEEIVKTKEPDLTAADMDAAVRTIAGTARSMGLNVEGL
;
A
#
# COMPACT_ATOMS: atom_id res chain seq x y z
N MET A 1 6.08 -22.87 17.80
CA MET A 1 5.85 -22.25 19.12
C MET A 1 5.70 -20.75 18.91
N ALA A 2 4.55 -20.17 19.28
CA ALA A 2 4.25 -18.77 19.00
C ALA A 2 5.06 -17.87 19.95
N LYS A 3 6.00 -17.10 19.40
CA LYS A 3 6.72 -16.07 20.16
C LYS A 3 5.71 -15.04 20.71
N LYS A 4 5.92 -14.59 21.95
CA LYS A 4 5.03 -13.62 22.61
C LYS A 4 5.12 -12.27 21.88
N ILE A 5 4.01 -11.83 21.29
CA ILE A 5 3.91 -10.57 20.56
C ILE A 5 3.80 -9.43 21.58
N GLU A 6 4.73 -8.47 21.55
CA GLU A 6 4.66 -7.24 22.35
C GLU A 6 3.71 -6.22 21.74
N GLY A 7 3.64 -6.16 20.40
CA GLY A 7 2.75 -5.22 19.73
C GLY A 7 2.80 -5.30 18.21
N TYR A 8 1.81 -4.65 17.60
CA TYR A 8 1.74 -4.44 16.16
C TYR A 8 1.93 -2.96 15.86
N ILE A 9 2.91 -2.64 15.02
CA ILE A 9 3.16 -1.30 14.53
C ILE A 9 2.71 -1.26 13.06
N LYS A 10 1.80 -0.34 12.74
CA LYS A 10 1.35 -0.11 11.36
C LYS A 10 1.98 1.18 10.87
N LEU A 11 2.88 1.08 9.90
CA LEU A 11 3.59 2.21 9.31
C LEU A 11 3.36 2.25 7.81
N GLN A 12 3.38 3.45 7.25
CA GLN A 12 3.32 3.64 5.81
C GLN A 12 4.68 4.17 5.34
N VAL A 13 5.36 3.40 4.49
CA VAL A 13 6.75 3.68 4.07
C VAL A 13 6.80 3.78 2.55
N ALA A 14 7.48 4.78 2.01
CA ALA A 14 7.67 4.91 0.58
C ALA A 14 8.61 3.82 0.04
N ALA A 15 8.15 3.07 -0.97
CA ALA A 15 8.90 2.04 -1.68
C ALA A 15 10.25 2.59 -2.19
N GLY A 16 11.33 1.83 -2.01
CA GLY A 16 12.68 2.19 -2.48
C GLY A 16 13.32 3.42 -1.81
N LYS A 17 12.63 4.10 -0.90
CA LYS A 17 13.13 5.24 -0.12
C LYS A 17 12.79 5.09 1.37
N ALA A 18 13.01 3.91 1.95
CA ALA A 18 12.98 3.78 3.40
C ALA A 18 14.16 4.55 4.02
N ASN A 19 13.90 5.81 4.36
CA ASN A 19 14.78 6.63 5.17
C ASN A 19 14.28 6.63 6.61
N PRO A 20 15.19 6.75 7.60
CA PRO A 20 14.85 6.99 9.00
C PRO A 20 14.30 8.42 9.16
N SER A 21 13.17 8.70 8.50
CA SER A 21 12.49 9.97 8.56
C SER A 21 11.71 10.06 9.89
N PRO A 22 11.42 11.26 10.42
CA PRO A 22 10.72 11.45 11.69
C PRO A 22 9.40 10.68 11.87
N PRO A 23 8.63 10.28 10.85
CA PRO A 23 7.46 9.42 11.08
C PRO A 23 7.80 7.94 11.37
N VAL A 24 8.94 7.43 10.89
CA VAL A 24 9.31 6.00 11.00
C VAL A 24 10.28 5.77 12.16
N GLY A 25 11.22 6.70 12.37
CA GLY A 25 12.28 6.58 13.37
C GLY A 25 11.78 6.49 14.82
N PRO A 26 10.96 7.45 15.31
CA PRO A 26 10.41 7.41 16.68
C PRO A 26 9.47 6.23 16.91
N ALA A 27 8.62 5.90 15.93
CA ALA A 27 7.66 4.80 16.04
C ALA A 27 8.36 3.44 16.19
N LEU A 28 9.46 3.20 15.47
CA LEU A 28 10.23 1.96 15.59
C LEU A 28 11.22 1.97 16.76
N GLY A 29 11.84 3.12 17.03
CA GLY A 29 12.81 3.29 18.10
C GLY A 29 12.20 3.13 19.49
N GLN A 30 10.95 3.57 19.69
CA GLN A 30 10.22 3.36 20.95
C GLN A 30 10.03 1.87 21.30
N HIS A 31 9.99 0.99 20.29
CA HIS A 31 9.83 -0.45 20.48
C HIS A 31 11.15 -1.23 20.37
N GLY A 32 12.30 -0.53 20.32
CA GLY A 32 13.62 -1.17 20.30
C GLY A 32 13.93 -1.93 19.01
N VAL A 33 13.25 -1.62 17.90
CA VAL A 33 13.47 -2.24 16.59
C VAL A 33 14.66 -1.60 15.89
N ASN A 34 15.50 -2.42 15.25
CA ASN A 34 16.67 -1.93 14.51
C ASN A 34 16.26 -1.24 13.21
N ILE A 35 16.18 0.10 13.24
CA ILE A 35 15.68 0.93 12.13
C ILE A 35 16.46 0.71 10.83
N MET A 36 17.79 0.57 10.92
CA MET A 36 18.64 0.38 9.74
C MET A 36 18.42 -0.98 9.07
N GLU A 37 18.21 -2.02 9.88
CA GLU A 37 17.95 -3.37 9.40
C GLU A 37 16.57 -3.47 8.75
N PHE A 38 15.56 -2.83 9.35
CA PHE A 38 14.24 -2.67 8.76
C PHE A 38 14.30 -1.91 7.42
N CYS A 39 14.98 -0.77 7.36
CA CYS A 39 15.08 0.00 6.11
C CYS A 39 15.77 -0.80 4.99
N LYS A 40 16.80 -1.59 5.29
CA LYS A 40 17.47 -2.45 4.31
C LYS A 40 16.56 -3.58 3.83
N ALA A 41 15.94 -4.30 4.75
CA ALA A 41 15.06 -5.42 4.42
C ALA A 41 13.80 -4.95 3.66
N PHE A 42 13.26 -3.79 4.03
CA PHE A 42 12.15 -3.15 3.33
C PHE A 42 12.56 -2.68 1.93
N ASN A 43 13.72 -2.04 1.76
CA ASN A 43 14.19 -1.64 0.44
C ASN A 43 14.46 -2.85 -0.46
N ALA A 44 14.96 -3.97 0.08
CA ALA A 44 15.15 -5.20 -0.68
C ALA A 44 13.82 -5.82 -1.13
N GLN A 45 12.79 -5.85 -0.27
CA GLN A 45 11.46 -6.34 -0.66
C GLN A 45 10.69 -5.38 -1.59
N THR A 46 10.99 -4.08 -1.52
CA THR A 46 10.32 -3.05 -2.31
C THR A 46 11.11 -2.61 -3.53
N GLN A 47 12.24 -3.27 -3.83
CA GLN A 47 13.05 -3.02 -5.02
C GLN A 47 12.32 -3.39 -6.31
N ASP A 48 11.47 -4.43 -6.26
CA ASP A 48 10.64 -4.87 -7.38
C ASP A 48 9.39 -4.00 -7.57
N MET A 49 9.06 -3.15 -6.60
CA MET A 49 7.91 -2.25 -6.64
C MET A 49 8.33 -0.83 -7.01
N GLU A 50 7.44 -0.08 -7.67
CA GLU A 50 7.79 1.25 -8.15
C GLU A 50 8.22 2.20 -7.02
N PRO A 51 9.39 2.84 -7.15
CA PRO A 51 9.93 3.70 -6.11
C PRO A 51 9.04 4.92 -5.88
N GLY A 52 8.70 5.17 -4.61
CA GLY A 52 7.87 6.31 -4.19
C GLY A 52 6.41 5.98 -3.89
N LEU A 53 5.93 4.76 -4.15
CA LEU A 53 4.60 4.35 -3.71
C LEU A 53 4.61 4.08 -2.19
N PRO A 54 3.70 4.68 -1.40
CA PRO A 54 3.68 4.46 0.04
C PRO A 54 2.98 3.13 0.34
N ILE A 55 3.80 2.15 0.74
CA ILE A 55 3.45 0.77 1.04
C ILE A 55 3.12 0.64 2.53
N PRO A 56 1.91 0.20 2.88
CA PRO A 56 1.56 -0.09 4.26
C PRO A 56 2.29 -1.35 4.73
N THR A 57 3.03 -1.22 5.82
CA THR A 57 3.81 -2.29 6.43
C THR A 57 3.34 -2.54 7.85
N VAL A 58 3.07 -3.80 8.16
CA VAL A 58 2.73 -4.22 9.51
C VAL A 58 3.96 -4.88 10.11
N ILE A 59 4.47 -4.30 11.19
CA ILE A 59 5.64 -4.79 11.91
C ILE A 59 5.14 -5.38 13.21
N THR A 60 5.41 -6.67 13.39
CA THR A 60 5.12 -7.41 14.62
C THR A 60 6.40 -7.47 15.43
N VAL A 61 6.37 -6.88 16.62
CA VAL A 61 7.50 -6.89 17.56
C VAL A 61 7.28 -8.00 18.58
N TYR A 62 8.31 -8.82 18.80
CA TYR A 62 8.30 -9.89 19.79
C TYR A 62 9.11 -9.48 21.03
N ALA A 63 8.80 -10.09 22.18
CA ALA A 63 9.46 -9.80 23.46
C ALA A 63 10.97 -10.08 23.51
N ASP A 64 11.51 -10.84 22.55
CA ASP A 64 12.95 -11.08 22.39
C ASP A 64 13.66 -9.96 21.59
N ARG A 65 12.97 -8.83 21.34
CA ARG A 65 13.41 -7.74 20.45
C ARG A 65 13.59 -8.16 18.99
N SER A 66 13.14 -9.36 18.62
CA SER A 66 13.03 -9.72 17.21
C SER A 66 11.79 -9.06 16.62
N PHE A 67 11.85 -8.74 15.34
CA PHE A 67 10.74 -8.18 14.60
C PHE A 67 10.49 -9.00 13.34
N THR A 68 9.22 -9.13 12.98
CA THR A 68 8.81 -9.62 11.66
C THR A 68 7.99 -8.53 11.02
N PHE A 69 8.23 -8.25 9.74
CA PHE A 69 7.46 -7.26 9.01
C PHE A 69 6.81 -7.92 7.80
N ILE A 70 5.57 -7.54 7.55
CA ILE A 70 4.79 -7.94 6.39
C ILE A 70 4.52 -6.66 5.61
N THR A 71 5.14 -6.56 4.44
CA THR A 71 4.81 -5.54 3.45
C THR A 71 3.52 -5.95 2.75
N LYS A 72 2.58 -5.01 2.63
CA LYS A 72 1.38 -5.20 1.83
C LYS A 72 1.53 -4.46 0.52
N THR A 73 0.82 -4.87 -0.51
CA THR A 73 0.73 -4.16 -1.78
C THR A 73 0.29 -2.70 -1.60
N PRO A 74 0.72 -1.83 -2.52
CA PRO A 74 0.37 -0.43 -2.49
C PRO A 74 -1.16 -0.22 -2.55
N PRO A 75 -1.69 0.84 -1.90
CA PRO A 75 -3.11 1.12 -1.92
C PRO A 75 -3.62 1.31 -3.35
N ALA A 76 -4.79 0.73 -3.66
CA ALA A 76 -5.42 0.87 -4.97
C ALA A 76 -5.64 2.36 -5.32
N ALA A 77 -5.89 3.19 -4.31
CA ALA A 77 -6.02 4.64 -4.46
C ALA A 77 -4.81 5.30 -5.14
N ILE A 78 -3.61 4.80 -4.94
CA ILE A 78 -2.38 5.42 -5.47
C ILE A 78 -2.07 4.89 -6.87
N LEU A 79 -2.29 3.59 -7.08
CA LEU A 79 -2.21 2.99 -8.42
C LEU A 79 -3.23 3.62 -9.37
N LEU A 80 -4.46 3.84 -8.90
CA LEU A 80 -5.51 4.53 -9.65
C LEU A 80 -5.18 6.00 -9.92
N LYS A 81 -4.61 6.72 -8.94
CA LYS A 81 -4.13 8.09 -9.16
C LYS A 81 -3.06 8.14 -10.25
N LYS A 82 -2.16 7.15 -10.27
CA LYS A 82 -1.13 7.03 -11.29
C LYS A 82 -1.72 6.70 -12.67
N ALA A 83 -2.62 5.73 -12.74
CA ALA A 83 -3.30 5.36 -13.99
C ALA A 83 -4.12 6.53 -14.58
N ALA A 84 -4.77 7.32 -13.72
CA ALA A 84 -5.50 8.52 -14.12
C ALA A 84 -4.62 9.78 -14.26
N GLY A 85 -3.32 9.71 -13.98
CA GLY A 85 -2.39 10.85 -14.09
C GLY A 85 -2.64 12.00 -13.09
N ILE A 86 -3.39 11.77 -12.02
CA ILE A 86 -3.78 12.81 -11.05
C ILE A 86 -2.95 12.74 -9.75
N LYS A 87 -2.64 13.91 -9.17
CA LYS A 87 -1.91 14.02 -7.90
C LYS A 87 -2.82 14.03 -6.67
N SER A 88 -4.03 14.58 -6.78
CA SER A 88 -5.04 14.61 -5.72
C SER A 88 -6.34 13.98 -6.21
N GLY A 89 -7.02 13.23 -5.35
CA GLY A 89 -8.38 12.77 -5.61
C GLY A 89 -9.37 13.94 -5.56
N SER A 90 -10.60 13.71 -6.03
CA SER A 90 -11.65 14.71 -5.94
C SER A 90 -12.04 14.99 -4.50
N GLY A 91 -12.16 16.27 -4.13
CA GLY A 91 -12.75 16.69 -2.87
C GLY A 91 -14.27 16.45 -2.82
N ARG A 92 -14.91 16.22 -3.97
CA ARG A 92 -16.33 15.88 -4.12
C ARG A 92 -16.48 14.73 -5.11
N PRO A 93 -16.26 13.48 -4.68
CA PRO A 93 -16.23 12.31 -5.56
C PRO A 93 -17.47 12.13 -6.45
N ASN A 94 -18.63 12.55 -5.97
CA ASN A 94 -19.90 12.40 -6.68
C ASN A 94 -20.21 13.54 -7.66
N THR A 95 -19.53 14.69 -7.54
CA THR A 95 -19.87 15.91 -8.30
C THR A 95 -18.73 16.29 -9.25
N ASP A 96 -17.49 16.27 -8.77
CA ASP A 96 -16.32 16.68 -9.53
C ASP A 96 -15.52 15.44 -9.91
N LYS A 97 -15.63 15.01 -11.17
CA LYS A 97 -14.88 13.87 -11.67
C LYS A 97 -13.52 14.32 -12.14
N VAL A 98 -12.47 13.73 -11.57
CA VAL A 98 -11.08 14.17 -11.74
C VAL A 98 -10.31 13.34 -12.76
N GLY A 99 -10.93 12.33 -13.37
CA GLY A 99 -10.33 11.51 -14.42
C GLY A 99 -11.18 10.30 -14.78
N THR A 100 -10.75 9.57 -15.80
CA THR A 100 -11.32 8.29 -16.22
C THR A 100 -10.26 7.20 -16.09
N VAL A 101 -10.68 5.98 -15.77
CA VAL A 101 -9.86 4.77 -15.80
C VAL A 101 -10.58 3.71 -16.63
N SER A 102 -9.83 3.03 -17.50
CA SER A 102 -10.36 1.96 -18.35
C SER A 102 -10.33 0.61 -17.64
N ARG A 103 -11.11 -0.35 -18.12
CA ARG A 103 -11.08 -1.74 -17.63
C ARG A 103 -9.69 -2.36 -17.73
N GLU A 104 -8.95 -2.12 -18.81
CA GLU A 104 -7.60 -2.65 -19.00
C GLU A 104 -6.64 -2.17 -17.90
N GLN A 105 -6.70 -0.88 -17.55
CA GLN A 105 -5.90 -0.35 -16.44
C GLN A 105 -6.30 -0.96 -15.10
N LEU A 106 -7.59 -1.22 -14.88
CA LEU A 106 -8.06 -1.90 -13.68
C LEU A 106 -7.51 -3.33 -13.60
N GLU A 107 -7.48 -4.06 -14.71
CA GLU A 107 -6.94 -5.43 -14.76
C GLU A 107 -5.43 -5.48 -14.49
N GLU A 108 -4.66 -4.53 -15.01
CA GLU A 108 -3.23 -4.41 -14.68
C GLU A 108 -3.00 -4.10 -13.19
N ILE A 109 -3.82 -3.21 -12.62
CA ILE A 109 -3.77 -2.90 -11.19
C ILE A 109 -4.19 -4.12 -10.36
N VAL A 110 -5.19 -4.89 -10.80
CA VAL A 110 -5.63 -6.14 -10.17
C VAL A 110 -4.50 -7.15 -10.17
N LYS A 111 -3.85 -7.43 -11.30
CA LYS A 111 -2.73 -8.38 -11.39
C LYS A 111 -1.58 -8.00 -10.45
N THR A 112 -1.27 -6.71 -10.37
CA THR A 112 -0.24 -6.20 -9.46
C THR A 112 -0.63 -6.38 -7.98
N LYS A 113 -1.93 -6.35 -7.68
CA LYS A 113 -2.49 -6.39 -6.33
C LYS A 113 -3.05 -7.77 -5.95
N GLU A 114 -3.06 -8.71 -6.87
CA GLU A 114 -3.58 -10.07 -6.78
C GLU A 114 -3.12 -10.82 -5.51
N PRO A 115 -1.82 -10.78 -5.10
CA PRO A 115 -1.38 -11.52 -3.92
C PRO A 115 -1.97 -11.02 -2.59
N ASP A 116 -2.51 -9.80 -2.54
CA ASP A 116 -3.15 -9.22 -1.35
C ASP A 116 -4.67 -9.04 -1.49
N LEU A 117 -5.22 -9.38 -2.66
CA LEU A 117 -6.63 -9.17 -2.94
C LEU A 117 -7.43 -10.35 -2.39
N THR A 118 -8.40 -10.05 -1.52
CA THR A 118 -9.31 -11.07 -0.95
C THR A 118 -10.46 -11.42 -1.91
N ALA A 119 -10.35 -11.07 -3.20
CA ALA A 119 -11.41 -11.36 -4.17
C ALA A 119 -11.40 -12.84 -4.55
N ALA A 120 -12.59 -13.42 -4.68
CA ALA A 120 -12.76 -14.80 -5.13
C ALA A 120 -12.43 -14.96 -6.63
N ASP A 121 -12.71 -13.91 -7.43
CA ASP A 121 -12.56 -13.93 -8.89
C ASP A 121 -11.95 -12.61 -9.39
N MET A 122 -11.32 -12.64 -10.58
CA MET A 122 -10.79 -11.45 -11.24
C MET A 122 -11.85 -10.34 -11.43
N ASP A 123 -13.08 -10.69 -11.83
CA ASP A 123 -14.15 -9.68 -11.98
C ASP A 123 -14.54 -9.03 -10.64
N ALA A 124 -14.52 -9.80 -9.54
CA ALA A 124 -14.76 -9.27 -8.20
C ALA A 124 -13.61 -8.35 -7.75
N ALA A 125 -12.38 -8.68 -8.13
CA ALA A 125 -11.21 -7.83 -7.91
C ALA A 125 -11.35 -6.50 -8.68
N VAL A 126 -11.68 -6.57 -9.98
CA VAL A 126 -11.91 -5.39 -10.83
C VAL A 126 -13.01 -4.51 -10.25
N ARG A 127 -14.13 -5.11 -9.80
CA ARG A 127 -15.23 -4.37 -9.13
C ARG A 127 -14.80 -3.68 -7.84
N THR A 128 -13.93 -4.32 -7.04
CA THR A 128 -13.42 -3.74 -5.80
C THR A 128 -12.54 -2.52 -6.09
N ILE A 129 -11.69 -2.59 -7.11
CA ILE A 129 -10.86 -1.47 -7.53
C ILE A 129 -11.71 -0.38 -8.17
N ALA A 130 -12.71 -0.74 -8.98
CA ALA A 130 -13.66 0.20 -9.56
C ALA A 130 -14.47 0.97 -8.50
N GLY A 131 -14.88 0.29 -7.42
CA GLY A 131 -15.53 0.94 -6.28
C GLY A 131 -14.61 1.98 -5.61
N THR A 132 -13.33 1.65 -5.47
CA THR A 132 -12.31 2.57 -4.96
C THR A 132 -12.12 3.76 -5.89
N ALA A 133 -12.08 3.55 -7.21
CA ALA A 133 -11.98 4.60 -8.21
C ALA A 133 -13.15 5.58 -8.13
N ARG A 134 -14.39 5.06 -8.05
CA ARG A 134 -15.60 5.88 -7.88
C ARG A 134 -15.55 6.72 -6.60
N SER A 135 -15.11 6.13 -5.48
CA SER A 135 -14.97 6.84 -4.20
C SER A 135 -13.93 7.96 -4.24
N MET A 136 -13.03 7.99 -5.23
CA MET A 136 -12.06 9.06 -5.43
C MET A 136 -12.48 10.10 -6.48
N GLY A 137 -13.65 9.92 -7.10
CA GLY A 137 -14.13 10.75 -8.19
C GLY A 137 -13.51 10.40 -9.55
N LEU A 138 -13.06 9.16 -9.74
CA LEU A 138 -12.68 8.65 -11.07
C LEU A 138 -13.88 7.98 -11.73
N ASN A 139 -14.09 8.29 -13.00
CA ASN A 139 -14.99 7.54 -13.86
C ASN A 139 -14.36 6.20 -14.21
N VAL A 140 -15.15 5.14 -14.13
CA VAL A 140 -14.74 3.82 -14.60
C VAL A 140 -15.51 3.55 -15.88
N GLU A 141 -14.79 3.43 -17.00
CA GLU A 141 -15.38 3.07 -18.29
C GLU A 141 -15.18 1.58 -18.57
N GLY A 142 -16.25 0.89 -18.99
CA GLY A 142 -16.21 -0.53 -19.37
C GLY A 142 -16.63 -1.53 -18.29
N LEU A 143 -17.52 -1.13 -17.37
CA LEU A 143 -18.08 -2.00 -16.31
C LEU A 143 -19.61 -2.02 -16.35
#